data_AF-A0AAU6YW83-F1
#
_entry.id   AF-A0AAU6YW83-F1
#
_cell.length_a   1.000
_cell.length_b   1.000
_cell.length_c   1.000
_cell.angle_alpha   90.00
_cell.angle_beta   90.00
_cell.angle_gamma   90.00
#
_symmetry.space_group_name_H-M   'P 1'
#
loop_
_entity.id
_entity.type
_entity.pdbx_description
1 polymer ?
#
loop_
_entity_poly.entity_id
_entity_poly.type
_entity_poly.pdbx_seq_one_letter_code
_entity_poly.pdbx_strand_id
1 'polypeptide(L)'
;MSEAQEYYAAEAEASSMDPHDWGRAMALAVTRLAEQIAPADSEDIHASLVGRDLHLNIRDDDSGVTITVSTGPASGRSAEAS
;
A
#
# COMPACT_ATOMS: atom_id res chain seq x y z
N MET A 1 -10.02 -25.32 -3.14
CA MET A 1 -10.79 -24.35 -2.34
C MET A 1 -9.99 -23.07 -2.38
N SER A 2 -10.49 -22.04 -3.06
CA SER A 2 -9.83 -20.73 -3.09
C SER A 2 -10.01 -20.10 -1.70
N GLU A 3 -8.95 -20.11 -0.89
CA GLU A 3 -8.91 -19.31 0.34
C GLU A 3 -9.21 -17.86 -0.06
N ALA A 4 -10.14 -17.23 0.65
CA ALA A 4 -10.38 -15.80 0.47
C ALA A 4 -9.08 -15.10 0.84
N GLN A 5 -8.33 -14.65 -0.16
CA GLN A 5 -7.08 -13.95 0.10
C GLN A 5 -7.42 -12.65 0.82
N GLU A 6 -6.97 -12.55 2.07
CA GLU A 6 -7.23 -11.38 2.90
C GLU A 6 -6.62 -10.14 2.24
N TYR A 7 -7.45 -9.10 2.10
CA TYR A 7 -7.06 -7.83 1.53
C TYR A 7 -6.50 -6.94 2.63
N TYR A 8 -5.23 -6.58 2.50
CA TYR A 8 -4.54 -5.63 3.37
C TYR A 8 -4.16 -4.41 2.54
N ALA A 9 -4.22 -3.24 3.16
CA ALA A 9 -3.83 -1.98 2.53
C ALA A 9 -3.25 -1.02 3.55
N ALA A 10 -2.23 -0.28 3.14
CA ALA A 10 -1.63 0.78 3.93
C ALA A 10 -1.35 2.01 3.08
N GLU A 11 -1.43 3.17 3.72
CA GLU A 11 -1.30 4.47 3.06
C GLU A 11 -0.18 5.30 3.68
N ALA A 12 0.42 6.19 2.89
CA ALA A 12 1.34 7.22 3.34
C ALA A 12 1.32 8.42 2.38
N GLU A 13 1.59 9.60 2.91
CA GLU A 13 1.50 10.86 2.17
C GLU A 13 2.90 11.39 1.83
N ALA A 14 3.01 11.99 0.64
CA ALA A 14 4.14 12.82 0.25
C ALA A 14 3.64 14.23 -0.05
N SER A 15 4.31 15.24 0.50
CA SER A 15 3.91 16.65 0.34
C SER A 15 4.34 17.27 -0.99
N SER A 16 4.68 16.45 -1.98
CA SER A 16 5.22 16.86 -3.28
C SER A 16 4.51 16.07 -4.38
N MET A 17 4.23 16.75 -5.48
CA MET A 17 3.72 16.13 -6.71
C MET A 17 4.84 15.53 -7.58
N ASP A 18 6.12 15.74 -7.23
CA ASP A 18 7.26 15.19 -7.96
C ASP A 18 7.52 13.73 -7.54
N PRO A 19 7.44 12.76 -8.49
CA PRO A 19 7.72 11.35 -8.20
C PRO A 19 9.07 11.06 -7.57
N HIS A 20 10.08 11.91 -7.80
CA HIS A 20 11.39 11.76 -7.19
C HIS A 20 11.36 11.91 -5.66
N ASP A 21 10.37 12.61 -5.11
CA ASP A 21 10.22 12.85 -3.68
C ASP A 21 9.40 11.76 -2.95
N TRP A 22 8.77 10.85 -3.69
CA TRP A 22 7.81 9.89 -3.13
C TRP A 22 8.45 8.69 -2.42
N GLY A 23 9.76 8.49 -2.57
CA GLY A 23 10.45 7.31 -2.06
C GLY A 23 10.22 7.05 -0.57
N ARG A 24 10.18 8.10 0.25
CA ARG A 24 9.93 7.98 1.70
C ARG A 24 8.50 7.53 2.00
N ALA A 25 7.51 8.11 1.34
CA ALA A 25 6.10 7.76 1.52
C ALA A 25 5.85 6.33 1.05
N MET A 26 6.40 5.94 -0.10
CA MET A 26 6.31 4.58 -0.61
C MET A 26 6.93 3.57 0.35
N ALA A 27 8.14 3.83 0.86
CA ALA A 27 8.77 2.95 1.85
C ALA A 27 7.91 2.81 3.12
N LEU A 28 7.31 3.91 3.59
CA LEU A 28 6.46 3.90 4.78
C LEU A 28 5.17 3.09 4.57
N ALA A 29 4.50 3.24 3.42
CA ALA A 29 3.32 2.46 3.08
C ALA A 29 3.63 0.95 3.01
N VAL A 30 4.77 0.59 2.41
CA VAL A 30 5.25 -0.80 2.35
C VAL A 30 5.54 -1.36 3.75
N THR A 31 6.22 -0.60 4.62
CA THR A 31 6.47 -1.02 6.01
C THR A 31 5.17 -1.24 6.78
N ARG A 32 4.23 -0.30 6.69
CA ARG A 32 2.91 -0.40 7.35
C ARG A 32 2.12 -1.61 6.84
N LEU A 33 2.22 -1.93 5.56
CA LEU A 33 1.59 -3.12 5.01
C LEU A 33 2.24 -4.40 5.55
N ALA A 34 3.58 -4.44 5.65
CA ALA A 34 4.30 -5.56 6.26
C ALA A 34 3.86 -5.78 7.72
N GLU A 35 3.72 -4.72 8.50
CA GLU A 35 3.25 -4.78 9.90
C GLU A 35 1.85 -5.37 10.04
N GLN A 36 0.95 -5.14 9.08
CA GLN A 36 -0.40 -5.71 9.10
C GLN A 36 -0.43 -7.21 8.80
N ILE A 37 0.47 -7.68 7.93
CA ILE A 37 0.49 -9.05 7.43
C ILE A 37 1.35 -9.96 8.33
N ALA A 38 2.40 -9.40 8.93
CA ALA A 38 3.36 -10.17 9.68
C ALA A 38 2.73 -10.80 10.94
N PRO A 39 3.06 -12.07 11.26
CA PRO A 39 2.73 -12.67 12.55
C PRO A 39 3.28 -11.82 13.71
N ALA A 40 2.59 -11.84 14.85
CA ALA A 40 2.96 -11.04 16.03
C ALA A 40 4.36 -11.35 16.59
N ASP A 41 4.91 -12.53 16.29
CA ASP A 41 6.23 -13.02 16.69
C ASP A 41 7.27 -12.99 15.56
N SER A 42 6.97 -12.31 14.44
CA SER A 42 7.88 -12.23 13.29
C SER A 42 9.17 -11.45 13.62
N GLU A 43 10.33 -12.08 13.38
CA GLU A 43 11.64 -11.44 13.53
C GLU A 43 11.96 -10.46 12.37
N ASP A 44 11.34 -10.66 11.20
CA ASP A 44 11.45 -9.79 10.02
C ASP A 44 10.07 -9.66 9.35
N ILE A 45 9.40 -8.54 9.64
CA ILE A 45 8.08 -8.24 9.09
C ILE A 45 8.09 -8.16 7.57
N HIS A 46 9.20 -7.74 6.95
CA HIS A 46 9.29 -7.51 5.50
C HIS A 46 9.35 -8.82 4.72
N ALA A 47 9.83 -9.91 5.33
CA ALA A 47 9.79 -11.24 4.75
C ALA A 47 8.36 -11.65 4.37
N SER A 48 7.36 -11.15 5.09
CA SER A 48 5.94 -11.40 4.82
C SER A 48 5.47 -10.83 3.48
N LEU A 49 6.18 -9.88 2.88
CA LEU A 49 5.86 -9.31 1.57
C LEU A 49 6.52 -10.04 0.39
N VAL A 50 7.56 -10.84 0.64
CA VAL A 50 8.35 -11.47 -0.42
C VAL A 50 7.49 -12.46 -1.22
N GLY A 51 7.48 -12.31 -2.54
CA GLY A 51 6.73 -13.17 -3.46
C GLY A 51 5.23 -12.87 -3.53
N ARG A 52 4.74 -11.82 -2.85
CA ARG A 52 3.37 -11.34 -2.99
C ARG A 52 3.29 -10.27 -4.07
N ASP A 53 2.21 -10.32 -4.85
CA ASP A 53 1.86 -9.23 -5.74
C ASP A 53 1.34 -8.05 -4.92
N LEU A 54 1.95 -6.88 -5.12
CA LEU A 54 1.54 -5.63 -4.49
C LEU A 54 0.93 -4.70 -5.53
N HIS A 55 -0.19 -4.08 -5.16
CA HIS A 55 -0.86 -3.08 -5.97
C HIS A 55 -0.56 -1.70 -5.40
N LEU A 56 -0.08 -0.80 -6.26
CA LEU A 56 0.20 0.59 -5.92
C LEU A 56 -0.90 1.47 -6.51
N ASN A 57 -1.52 2.30 -5.67
CA ASN A 57 -2.42 3.37 -6.09
C ASN A 57 -1.86 4.71 -5.60
N ILE A 58 -1.79 5.69 -6.50
CA ILE A 58 -1.34 7.05 -6.18
C ILE A 58 -2.48 7.98 -6.52
N ARG A 59 -2.86 8.84 -5.57
CA ARG A 59 -3.91 9.84 -5.72
C ARG A 59 -3.35 11.20 -5.32
N ASP A 60 -3.70 12.23 -6.09
CA ASP A 60 -3.46 13.60 -5.68
C ASP A 60 -4.44 14.01 -4.57
N ASP A 61 -3.96 14.86 -3.68
CA ASP A 61 -4.73 15.56 -2.67
C ASP A 61 -4.28 17.03 -2.59
N ASP A 62 -4.98 17.86 -1.82
CA ASP A 62 -4.65 19.30 -1.70
C ASP A 62 -3.23 19.56 -1.16
N SER A 63 -2.57 18.56 -0.58
CA SER A 63 -1.26 18.64 0.08
C SER A 63 -0.12 17.92 -0.65
N GLY A 64 -0.41 17.23 -1.76
CA GLY A 64 0.56 16.46 -2.53
C GLY A 64 -0.06 15.17 -3.05
N VAL A 65 0.51 14.03 -2.65
CA VAL A 65 -0.03 12.71 -3.04
C VAL A 65 -0.20 11.78 -1.85
N THR A 66 -1.27 11.00 -1.91
CA THR A 66 -1.51 9.83 -1.07
C THR A 66 -1.12 8.57 -1.84
N ILE A 67 -0.23 7.77 -1.25
CA ILE A 67 0.27 6.51 -1.78
C ILE A 67 -0.36 5.36 -1.00
N THR A 68 -1.11 4.50 -1.67
CA THR A 68 -1.68 3.26 -1.13
C THR A 68 -0.96 2.03 -1.68
N VAL A 69 -0.59 1.09 -0.83
CA VAL A 69 -0.06 -0.23 -1.22
C VAL A 69 -0.97 -1.31 -0.65
N SER A 70 -1.40 -2.27 -1.49
CA SER A 70 -2.33 -3.34 -1.09
C SER A 70 -1.96 -4.72 -1.65
N THR A 71 -2.48 -5.79 -1.04
CA THR A 71 -2.29 -7.20 -1.46
C THR A 71 -3.22 -7.66 -2.58
N GLY A 72 -3.99 -6.73 -3.16
CA GLY A 72 -4.90 -6.98 -4.26
C GLY A 72 -5.38 -5.66 -4.87
N PRO A 73 -6.05 -5.69 -6.03
CA PRO A 73 -6.65 -4.50 -6.59
C PRO A 73 -7.70 -3.97 -5.62
N ALA A 74 -7.80 -2.64 -5.49
CA ALA A 74 -8.88 -2.04 -4.71
C ALA A 74 -10.21 -2.52 -5.28
N SER A 75 -10.96 -3.30 -4.50
CA SER A 75 -12.31 -3.77 -4.86
C SER A 75 -13.13 -2.53 -5.20
N GLY A 76 -13.49 -2.38 -6.48
CA GLY A 76 -13.99 -1.15 -7.09
C GLY A 76 -14.73 -0.21 -6.16
N ARG A 77 -14.04 0.81 -5.65
CA ARG A 77 -14.67 2.09 -5.34
C ARG A 77 -14.65 2.86 -6.66
N SER A 78 -15.82 2.93 -7.26
CA SER A 78 -16.16 3.48 -8.57
C SER A 78 -15.20 4.55 -9.08
N ALA A 79 -14.71 4.34 -10.31
CA ALA A 79 -14.47 5.44 -11.23
C ALA A 79 -15.82 6.12 -11.53
N GLU A 80 -16.33 6.89 -10.57
CA GLU A 80 -17.43 7.85 -10.78
C GLU A 80 -16.89 9.23 -10.44
N ALA A 81 -16.24 9.82 -11.44
CA ALA A 81 -16.31 11.25 -11.67
C ALA A 81 -16.73 11.40 -13.13
N SER A 82 -18.05 11.52 -13.33
CA SER A 82 -18.66 12.02 -14.56
C SER A 82 -18.36 13.50 -14.75
#